data_AF-A0A3B1B962-F1
#
_entry.id   AF-A0A3B1B962-F1
#
_cell.length_a   1.000
_cell.length_b   1.000
_cell.length_c   1.000
_cell.angle_alpha   90.00
_cell.angle_beta   90.00
_cell.angle_gamma   90.00
#
_symmetry.space_group_name_H-M   'P 1'
#
loop_
_entity.id
_entity.type
_entity.pdbx_description
1 polymer ?
#
loop_
_entity_poly.entity_id
_entity_poly.type
_entity_poly.pdbx_seq_one_letter_code
_entity_poly.pdbx_strand_id
1 'polypeptide(L)'
;MKGRNGHGGFTLLELLVALSIFALLSAMAYGGLNAVMRSQQVTTEQAERLAQLQKAFFWLGRDITQASTRKIRDEFGDEQAAMVGISIGERRLELSRNGWRNPVGRKRSNLMRVAWGVRDETLVRLHWNVLDRAQDSKPLE
;
A
#
# COMPACT_ATOMS: atom_id res chain seq x y z
N MET A 1 -30.29 -54.70 -52.47
CA MET A 1 -29.32 -55.33 -51.54
C MET A 1 -28.37 -54.24 -51.03
N LYS A 2 -28.20 -54.14 -49.71
CA LYS A 2 -27.48 -53.06 -49.00
C LYS A 2 -25.98 -53.05 -49.34
N GLY A 3 -25.48 -51.94 -49.89
CA GLY A 3 -24.05 -51.68 -50.04
C GLY A 3 -23.40 -51.46 -48.67
N ARG A 4 -22.34 -52.22 -48.37
CA ARG A 4 -21.56 -52.11 -47.13
C ARG A 4 -20.70 -50.86 -47.19
N ASN A 5 -20.97 -49.89 -46.32
CA ASN A 5 -20.06 -48.78 -46.03
C ASN A 5 -18.84 -49.34 -45.28
N GLY A 6 -17.74 -49.53 -46.00
CA GLY A 6 -16.44 -49.85 -45.40
C GLY A 6 -15.97 -48.65 -44.58
N HIS A 7 -15.86 -48.81 -43.26
CA HIS A 7 -15.30 -47.81 -42.38
C HIS A 7 -13.77 -47.91 -42.50
N GLY A 8 -13.14 -46.90 -43.12
CA GLY A 8 -11.68 -46.80 -43.21
C GLY A 8 -11.07 -46.52 -41.82
N GLY A 9 -10.04 -47.29 -41.46
CA GLY A 9 -9.27 -47.06 -40.22
C GLY A 9 -8.26 -45.92 -40.38
N PHE A 10 -7.92 -45.28 -39.27
CA PHE A 10 -6.90 -44.21 -39.20
C PHE A 10 -5.50 -44.73 -39.53
N THR A 11 -4.73 -43.98 -40.32
CA THR A 11 -3.31 -44.28 -40.54
C THR A 11 -2.44 -43.75 -39.39
N LEU A 12 -1.27 -44.37 -39.19
CA LEU A 12 -0.28 -43.91 -38.22
C LEU A 12 0.19 -42.48 -38.51
N LEU A 13 0.24 -42.11 -39.80
CA LEU A 13 0.63 -40.77 -40.24
C LEU A 13 -0.42 -39.73 -39.86
N GLU A 14 -1.72 -40.00 -40.04
CA GLU A 14 -2.78 -39.08 -39.60
C GLU A 14 -2.78 -38.87 -38.10
N LEU A 15 -2.53 -39.92 -37.30
CA LEU A 15 -2.45 -39.79 -35.86
C LEU A 15 -1.24 -38.94 -35.43
N LEU A 16 -0.09 -39.10 -36.08
CA LEU A 16 1.10 -38.28 -35.84
C LEU A 16 0.87 -36.81 -36.23
N VAL A 17 0.21 -36.55 -37.36
CA VAL A 17 -0.12 -35.19 -37.79
C VAL A 17 -1.11 -34.55 -36.81
N ALA A 18 -2.15 -35.28 -36.40
CA ALA A 18 -3.13 -34.79 -35.42
C ALA A 18 -2.47 -34.47 -34.06
N LEU A 19 -1.60 -35.35 -33.56
CA LEU A 19 -0.88 -35.14 -32.30
C LEU A 19 0.13 -33.99 -32.38
N SER A 20 0.82 -33.82 -33.52
CA SER A 20 1.78 -32.73 -33.67
C SER A 20 1.10 -31.36 -33.73
N ILE A 21 -0.03 -31.24 -34.45
CA ILE A 21 -0.85 -30.02 -34.45
C ILE A 21 -1.42 -29.77 -33.06
N PHE A 22 -1.96 -30.80 -32.40
CA PHE A 22 -2.51 -30.67 -31.06
C PHE A 22 -1.44 -30.21 -30.05
N ALA A 23 -0.24 -30.80 -30.10
CA ALA A 23 0.88 -30.42 -29.25
C ALA A 23 1.30 -28.97 -29.49
N LEU A 24 1.37 -28.52 -30.75
CA LEU A 24 1.68 -27.14 -31.11
C LEU A 24 0.62 -26.16 -30.58
N LEU A 25 -0.66 -26.44 -30.82
CA LEU A 25 -1.76 -25.62 -30.32
C LEU A 25 -1.77 -25.55 -28.78
N SER A 26 -1.56 -26.69 -28.12
CA SER A 26 -1.47 -26.76 -26.66
C SER A 26 -0.31 -25.94 -26.12
N ALA A 27 0.87 -26.03 -26.77
CA ALA A 27 2.04 -25.25 -26.38
C ALA A 27 1.79 -23.74 -26.55
N MET A 28 1.16 -23.33 -27.65
CA MET A 28 0.81 -21.93 -27.89
C MET A 28 -0.22 -21.42 -26.88
N ALA A 29 -1.26 -22.20 -26.60
CA ALA A 29 -2.30 -21.84 -25.62
C ALA A 29 -1.71 -21.69 -24.21
N TYR A 30 -0.88 -22.64 -23.79
CA TYR A 30 -0.18 -22.57 -22.50
C TYR A 30 0.78 -21.38 -22.43
N GLY A 31 1.54 -21.13 -23.50
CA GLY A 31 2.42 -19.97 -23.62
C GLY A 31 1.67 -18.65 -23.49
N GLY A 32 0.52 -18.53 -24.19
CA GLY A 32 -0.36 -17.36 -24.10
C GLY A 32 -0.91 -17.13 -22.69
N LEU A 33 -1.40 -18.18 -22.03
CA LEU A 33 -1.88 -18.10 -20.65
C LEU A 33 -0.78 -17.64 -19.68
N ASN A 34 0.42 -18.21 -19.79
CA ASN A 34 1.56 -17.83 -18.96
C ASN A 34 1.97 -16.37 -19.19
N ALA A 35 1.92 -15.87 -20.43
CA ALA A 35 2.17 -14.47 -20.74
C ALA A 35 1.15 -13.54 -20.06
N VAL A 36 -0.14 -13.90 -20.11
CA VAL A 36 -1.21 -13.14 -19.44
C VAL A 36 -1.03 -13.13 -17.92
N MET A 37 -0.75 -14.29 -17.31
CA MET A 37 -0.52 -14.37 -15.86
C MET A 37 0.68 -13.52 -15.40
N ARG A 38 1.79 -13.53 -16.15
CA ARG A 38 2.95 -12.68 -15.86
C ARG A 38 2.62 -11.20 -15.99
N SER A 39 1.89 -10.82 -17.04
CA SER A 39 1.44 -9.44 -17.22
C SER A 39 0.52 -8.98 -16.08
N GLN A 40 -0.40 -9.84 -15.65
CA GLN A 40 -1.26 -9.58 -14.51
C GLN A 40 -0.45 -9.39 -13.23
N GLN A 41 0.51 -10.28 -12.94
CA GLN A 41 1.35 -10.18 -11.74
C GLN A 41 2.09 -8.84 -11.68
N VAL A 42 2.79 -8.46 -12.76
CA VAL A 42 3.51 -7.17 -12.82
C VAL A 42 2.54 -6.00 -12.62
N THR A 43 1.37 -6.05 -13.26
CA THR A 43 0.36 -4.99 -13.14
C THR A 43 -0.13 -4.86 -11.69
N THR A 44 -0.39 -5.98 -11.01
CA THR A 44 -0.82 -6.00 -9.62
C THR A 44 0.24 -5.43 -8.68
N GLU A 45 1.51 -5.83 -8.83
CA GLU A 45 2.62 -5.29 -8.02
C GLU A 45 2.75 -3.76 -8.17
N GLN A 46 2.62 -3.23 -9.39
CA GLN A 46 2.65 -1.79 -9.62
C GLN A 46 1.43 -1.07 -9.04
N ALA A 47 0.25 -1.67 -9.13
CA ALA A 47 -0.97 -1.12 -8.56
C ALA A 47 -0.88 -1.04 -7.02
N GLU A 48 -0.33 -2.06 -6.37
CA GLU A 48 -0.08 -2.07 -4.93
C GLU A 48 0.89 -0.97 -4.52
N ARG A 49 2.01 -0.81 -5.25
CA ARG A 49 2.99 0.26 -4.99
C ARG A 49 2.36 1.65 -5.13
N LEU A 50 1.56 1.87 -6.18
CA LEU A 50 0.84 3.12 -6.36
C LEU A 50 -0.16 3.39 -5.24
N ALA A 51 -0.92 2.37 -4.81
CA ALA A 51 -1.86 2.48 -3.71
C ALA A 51 -1.17 2.84 -2.38
N GLN A 52 0.01 2.28 -2.12
CA GLN A 52 0.83 2.65 -0.95
C GLN A 52 1.27 4.11 -1.00
N LEU A 53 1.73 4.60 -2.16
CA LEU A 53 2.11 6.01 -2.34
C LEU A 53 0.91 6.95 -2.16
N GLN A 54 -0.23 6.63 -2.78
CA GLN A 54 -1.45 7.41 -2.62
C GLN A 54 -1.91 7.49 -1.17
N LYS A 55 -1.83 6.37 -0.44
CA LYS A 55 -2.12 6.32 1.00
C LYS A 55 -1.18 7.23 1.80
N ALA A 56 0.12 7.20 1.52
CA ALA A 56 1.09 8.07 2.17
C ALA A 56 0.77 9.55 1.95
N PHE A 57 0.55 9.96 0.69
CA PHE A 57 0.17 11.33 0.35
C PHE A 57 -1.17 11.74 0.96
N PHE A 58 -2.16 10.84 1.01
CA PHE A 58 -3.44 11.11 1.64
C PHE A 58 -3.28 11.43 3.13
N TRP A 59 -2.54 10.61 3.88
CA TRP A 59 -2.31 10.83 5.30
C TRP A 59 -1.50 12.09 5.57
N LEU A 60 -0.41 12.29 4.82
CA LEU A 60 0.43 13.48 4.95
C LEU A 60 -0.35 14.76 4.63
N GLY A 61 -1.07 14.77 3.50
CA GLY A 61 -1.91 15.89 3.09
C GLY A 61 -3.03 16.16 4.11
N ARG A 62 -3.65 15.12 4.66
CA ARG A 62 -4.67 15.26 5.72
C ARG A 62 -4.09 15.87 7.00
N ASP A 63 -2.88 15.49 7.40
CA ASP A 63 -2.24 16.08 8.57
C ASP A 63 -1.91 17.56 8.35
N ILE A 64 -1.31 17.90 7.20
CA ILE A 64 -0.91 19.27 6.86
C ILE A 64 -2.14 20.19 6.73
N THR A 65 -3.18 19.75 6.02
CA THR A 65 -4.42 20.54 5.84
C THR A 65 -5.21 20.72 7.13
N GLN A 66 -5.04 19.83 8.11
CA GLN A 66 -5.69 19.90 9.41
C GLN A 66 -4.76 20.42 10.50
N ALA A 67 -3.62 21.03 10.11
CA ALA A 67 -2.69 21.66 11.02
C ALA A 67 -3.40 22.76 11.83
N SER A 68 -3.07 22.83 13.11
CA SER A 68 -3.54 23.83 14.06
C SER A 68 -2.38 24.76 14.42
N THR A 69 -2.68 26.01 14.74
CA THR A 69 -1.69 27.00 15.20
C THR A 69 -1.30 26.83 16.68
N ARG A 70 -1.79 25.78 17.35
CA ARG A 70 -1.49 25.49 18.75
C ARG A 70 -0.06 24.96 18.90
N LYS A 71 0.81 25.77 19.52
CA LYS A 71 2.13 25.36 20.04
C LYS A 71 1.99 24.28 21.12
N ILE A 72 3.06 23.58 21.46
CA ILE A 72 3.04 22.59 22.56
C ILE A 72 4.22 22.80 23.49
N ARG A 73 4.17 22.17 24.66
CA ARG A 73 5.34 21.99 25.52
C ARG A 73 5.87 20.56 25.37
N ASP A 74 7.17 20.41 25.18
CA ASP A 74 7.80 19.09 25.08
C ASP A 74 8.12 18.49 26.46
N GLU A 75 8.77 17.31 26.45
CA GLU A 75 9.11 16.51 27.63
C GLU A 75 10.09 17.23 28.58
N PHE A 76 10.82 18.24 28.08
CA PHE A 76 11.77 19.04 28.85
C PHE A 76 11.15 20.35 29.35
N GLY A 77 9.89 20.62 28.98
CA GLY A 77 9.19 21.85 29.34
C GLY A 77 9.42 23.01 28.36
N ASP A 78 10.13 22.77 27.25
CA ASP A 78 10.41 23.78 26.23
C ASP A 78 9.20 23.98 25.31
N GLU A 79 8.98 25.23 24.90
CA GLU A 79 7.90 25.58 24.00
C GLU A 79 8.29 25.26 22.55
N GLN A 80 7.53 24.37 21.92
CA GLN A 80 7.70 23.99 20.53
C GLN A 80 6.66 24.66 19.64
N ALA A 81 7.11 25.14 18.48
CA ALA A 81 6.24 25.74 17.48
C ALA A 81 5.14 24.76 17.03
N ALA A 82 4.01 25.32 16.58
CA ALA A 82 2.86 24.53 16.12
C ALA A 82 3.19 23.65 14.91
N MET A 83 4.17 24.03 14.11
CA MET A 83 4.76 23.23 13.05
C MET A 83 6.27 23.50 13.03
N VAL A 84 7.08 22.45 12.91
CA VAL A 84 8.53 22.54 12.89
C VAL A 84 9.12 21.49 11.95
N GLY A 85 10.11 21.92 11.16
CA GLY A 85 10.97 21.02 10.40
C GLY A 85 12.16 20.60 11.26
N ILE A 86 12.47 19.30 11.28
CA ILE A 86 13.55 18.71 12.07
C ILE A 86 14.59 18.15 11.10
N SER A 87 15.83 18.64 11.19
CA SER A 87 16.94 18.20 10.32
C SER A 87 17.75 17.03 10.91
N ILE A 88 17.70 16.84 12.23
CA ILE A 88 18.51 15.86 12.96
C ILE A 88 17.63 14.69 13.45
N GLY A 89 18.10 13.46 13.23
CA GLY A 89 17.37 12.24 13.61
C GLY A 89 16.37 11.76 12.56
N GLU A 90 15.49 10.84 12.96
CA GLU A 90 14.51 10.18 12.07
C GLU A 90 13.31 11.07 11.72
N ARG A 91 12.90 11.95 12.64
CA ARG A 91 11.78 12.87 12.44
C ARG A 91 12.19 14.00 11.50
N ARG A 92 11.29 14.38 10.59
CA ARG A 92 11.49 15.42 9.56
C ARG A 92 10.50 16.57 9.68
N LEU A 93 9.26 16.26 10.03
CA LEU A 93 8.20 17.24 10.19
C LEU A 93 7.42 16.91 11.46
N GLU A 94 7.19 17.90 12.31
CA GLU A 94 6.33 17.76 13.47
C GLU A 94 5.29 18.89 13.47
N LEU A 95 4.03 18.56 13.71
CA LEU A 95 2.95 19.53 13.71
C LEU A 95 1.83 19.18 14.69
N SER A 96 1.17 20.21 15.19
CA SER A 96 -0.09 20.10 15.92
C SER A 96 -1.24 20.08 14.93
N ARG A 97 -2.20 19.18 15.11
CA ARG A 97 -3.40 19.08 14.25
C ARG A 97 -4.64 18.75 15.05
N ASN A 98 -5.80 18.95 14.44
CA ASN A 98 -7.06 18.51 15.03
C ASN A 98 -7.09 16.97 15.16
N GLY A 99 -7.46 16.53 16.36
CA GLY A 99 -7.60 15.15 16.77
C GLY A 99 -8.82 14.45 16.15
N TRP A 100 -9.02 13.20 16.54
CA TRP A 100 -10.18 12.43 16.10
C TRP A 100 -11.44 12.99 16.74
N ARG A 101 -12.57 12.92 16.03
CA ARG A 101 -13.89 13.26 16.60
C ARG A 101 -14.09 12.55 17.95
N ASN A 102 -14.60 13.29 18.93
CA ASN A 102 -14.87 12.79 20.28
C ASN A 102 -16.36 12.92 20.62
N PRO A 103 -17.26 12.22 19.90
CA PRO A 103 -18.71 12.38 20.08
C PRO A 103 -19.20 11.91 21.45
N VAL A 104 -18.47 10.97 22.07
CA VAL A 104 -18.76 10.41 23.39
C VAL A 104 -18.14 11.21 24.55
N GLY A 105 -17.49 12.34 24.26
CA GLY A 105 -17.02 13.28 25.29
C GLY A 105 -15.95 12.75 26.24
N ARG A 106 -15.13 11.77 25.84
CA ARG A 106 -14.03 11.27 26.68
C ARG A 106 -13.09 12.41 27.07
N LYS A 107 -12.55 12.43 28.30
CA LYS A 107 -11.52 13.38 28.73
C LYS A 107 -10.20 13.12 27.98
N ARG A 108 -10.08 13.65 26.78
CA ARG A 108 -8.86 13.69 25.97
C ARG A 108 -8.78 15.00 25.20
N SER A 109 -7.57 15.39 24.81
CA SER A 109 -7.39 16.54 23.93
C SER A 109 -8.06 16.29 22.57
N ASN A 110 -8.76 17.31 22.07
CA ASN A 110 -9.26 17.34 20.68
C ASN A 110 -8.15 17.74 19.70
N LEU A 111 -6.92 17.96 20.18
CA LEU A 111 -5.73 18.26 19.39
C LEU A 111 -4.69 17.16 19.62
N MET A 112 -3.95 16.81 18.58
CA MET A 112 -2.87 15.84 18.63
C MET A 112 -1.60 16.45 18.08
N ARG A 113 -0.46 16.03 18.62
CA ARG A 113 0.85 16.22 17.99
C ARG A 113 1.13 15.03 17.08
N VAL A 114 1.64 15.28 15.89
CA VAL A 114 2.04 14.24 14.94
C VAL A 114 3.42 14.56 14.39
N ALA A 115 4.20 13.52 14.10
CA ALA A 115 5.49 13.64 13.46
C ALA A 115 5.60 12.69 12.27
N TRP A 116 6.22 13.15 11.20
CA TRP A 116 6.58 12.37 10.03
C TRP A 116 8.09 12.21 9.99
N GLY A 117 8.54 11.01 9.69
CA GLY A 117 9.96 10.68 9.67
C GLY A 117 10.26 9.52 8.74
N VAL A 118 11.54 9.23 8.56
CA VAL A 118 12.01 8.06 7.81
C VAL A 118 12.88 7.22 8.74
N ARG A 119 12.51 5.95 8.88
CA ARG A 119 13.25 4.92 9.62
C ARG A 119 13.42 3.73 8.70
N ASP A 120 14.65 3.24 8.54
CA ASP A 120 14.96 2.07 7.70
C ASP A 120 14.32 2.16 6.30
N GLU A 121 14.49 3.31 5.64
CA GLU A 121 13.90 3.65 4.33
C GLU A 121 12.36 3.67 4.26
N THR A 122 11.69 3.52 5.40
CA THR A 122 10.22 3.52 5.52
C THR A 122 9.73 4.85 6.06
N LEU A 123 8.73 5.43 5.38
CA LEU A 123 8.03 6.61 5.88
C LEU A 123 7.15 6.21 7.06
N VAL A 124 7.49 6.73 8.25
CA VAL A 124 6.74 6.47 9.48
C VAL A 124 5.99 7.72 9.93
N ARG A 125 4.79 7.50 10.47
CA ARG A 125 3.95 8.54 11.06
C ARG A 125 3.79 8.25 12.54
N LEU A 126 4.29 9.14 13.37
CA LEU A 126 4.18 9.07 14.81
C LEU A 126 3.08 10.02 15.31
N HIS A 127 2.38 9.63 16.37
CA HIS A 127 1.40 10.49 17.03
C HIS A 127 1.41 10.33 18.55
N TRP A 128 1.04 11.40 19.25
CA TRP A 128 0.90 11.41 20.69
C TRP A 128 -0.57 11.52 21.09
N ASN A 129 -0.98 10.76 22.11
CA ASN A 129 -2.34 10.81 22.66
C ASN A 129 -2.59 12.05 23.55
N VAL A 130 -1.51 12.73 23.94
CA VAL A 130 -1.54 14.00 24.67
C VAL A 130 -0.87 15.08 23.83
N LEU A 131 -1.36 16.32 23.98
CA LEU A 131 -0.86 17.45 23.19
C LEU A 131 0.44 18.01 23.78
N ASP A 132 0.41 18.35 25.06
CA ASP A 132 1.61 18.69 25.82
C ASP A 132 2.22 17.38 26.35
N ARG A 133 3.49 17.16 26.05
CA ARG A 133 4.15 15.88 26.34
C ARG A 133 4.61 15.87 27.79
N ALA A 134 4.06 14.98 28.60
CA ALA A 134 4.70 14.59 29.86
C ALA A 134 5.87 13.65 29.56
N GLN A 135 6.85 13.55 30.46
CA GLN A 135 8.07 12.75 30.30
C GLN A 135 7.82 11.28 29.91
N ASP A 136 6.64 10.73 30.22
CA ASP A 136 6.24 9.35 29.88
C ASP A 136 5.46 9.21 28.54
N SER A 137 5.30 10.29 27.77
CA SER A 137 4.44 10.31 26.58
C SER A 137 5.16 9.75 25.35
N LYS A 138 5.19 8.43 25.21
CA LYS A 138 5.78 7.79 24.03
C LYS A 138 4.89 7.96 22.77
N PRO A 139 5.48 8.26 21.60
CA PRO A 139 4.74 8.25 20.36
C PRO A 139 4.28 6.84 19.98
N LEU A 140 3.13 6.78 19.32
CA LEU A 140 2.60 5.58 18.69
C LEU A 140 2.73 5.70 17.18
N GLU A 141 3.01 4.59 16.50
CA GLU A 141 3.04 4.47 15.04
C GLU A 141 1.64 4.19 14.47
#